data_AF-A0A7H4N165-F1
#
_entry.id   AF-A0A7H4N165-F1
#
_cell.length_a   1.000
_cell.length_b   1.000
_cell.length_c   1.000
_cell.angle_alpha   90.00
_cell.angle_beta   90.00
_cell.angle_gamma   90.00
#
_symmetry.space_group_name_H-M   'P 1'
#
loop_
_entity.id
_entity.type
_entity.pdbx_description
1 polymer ?
#
loop_
_entity_poly.entity_id
_entity_poly.type
_entity_poly.pdbx_seq_one_letter_code
_entity_poly.pdbx_strand_id
1 'polypeptide(L)'
;MIKSIDKAFEVEFNLHRVNEFKELVENRLNEKRGQILINYQSTDFTGKDTSLKLEQKSIDDIIDGYFFFNQSAPTMNAMNKVLVDFCTQKSAFPVINKIFPEEFRGVNDSFYSNALSFLIQLERSTERLNYVPSWLSTGIDVSVCSLIEHLIKYLLTYFDGDDARKVILLASSVYKRIYKILAVLNPGVNYSSELRHLLTRYNESEFSWGQILSSPQNNLLNEINNLSILATDKFVKNFTVGQGRFNIELAKQHLKALWSLEINLLKKNPRYLQLLQEKDLGELYPTECSSVIYDNLGHTCLCVIKQHKRWMDYVLNNHKTEICKLEKYGSWAAKQLMESEVMLDAGIICKAEPSNRFFFGDDEVQKELCLLYGYH
;
A
#
# COMPACT_ATOMS: atom_id res chain seq x y z
N MET A 1 29.94 -17.69 -7.26
CA MET A 1 28.55 -17.94 -7.69
C MET A 1 28.28 -17.33 -9.06
N ILE A 2 28.39 -16.01 -9.26
CA ILE A 2 28.23 -15.36 -10.58
C ILE A 2 29.16 -15.97 -11.65
N LYS A 3 30.46 -16.10 -11.35
CA LYS A 3 31.43 -16.79 -12.24
C LYS A 3 31.09 -18.25 -12.57
N SER A 4 30.29 -18.92 -11.72
CA SER A 4 29.87 -20.31 -11.93
C SER A 4 28.61 -20.40 -12.78
N ILE A 5 27.76 -19.36 -12.71
CA ILE A 5 26.57 -19.18 -13.54
C ILE A 5 27.01 -18.84 -14.97
N ASP A 6 27.94 -17.90 -15.14
CA ASP A 6 28.51 -17.56 -16.46
C ASP A 6 29.08 -18.79 -17.15
N LYS A 7 29.92 -19.56 -16.43
CA LYS A 7 30.55 -20.77 -16.97
C LYS A 7 29.56 -21.89 -17.31
N ALA A 8 28.39 -21.93 -16.66
CA ALA A 8 27.34 -22.89 -16.97
C ALA A 8 26.53 -22.48 -18.21
N PHE A 9 26.36 -21.18 -18.46
CA PHE A 9 25.66 -20.67 -19.65
C PHE A 9 26.55 -20.53 -20.88
N GLU A 10 27.87 -20.44 -20.73
CA GLU A 10 28.83 -20.48 -21.84
C GLU A 10 28.77 -21.77 -22.67
N VAL A 11 28.27 -22.87 -22.09
CA VAL A 11 28.12 -24.19 -22.74
C VAL A 11 26.66 -24.59 -22.99
N GLU A 12 25.70 -23.73 -22.62
CA GLU A 12 24.27 -24.00 -22.78
C GLU A 12 23.79 -23.48 -24.13
N PHE A 13 23.23 -24.37 -24.95
CA PHE A 13 22.78 -24.04 -26.31
C PHE A 13 21.28 -23.73 -26.38
N ASN A 14 20.53 -23.93 -25.28
CA ASN A 14 19.10 -23.68 -25.22
C ASN A 14 18.80 -22.33 -24.54
N LEU A 15 18.39 -21.35 -25.34
CA LEU A 15 17.98 -20.02 -24.87
C LEU A 15 16.81 -20.07 -23.85
N HIS A 16 15.94 -21.09 -23.93
CA HIS A 16 14.83 -21.26 -22.99
C HIS A 16 15.32 -21.47 -21.56
N ARG A 17 16.45 -22.16 -21.36
CA ARG A 17 17.03 -22.41 -20.03
C ARG A 17 17.59 -21.17 -19.36
N VAL A 18 18.09 -20.21 -20.15
CA VAL A 18 18.51 -18.91 -19.62
C VAL A 18 17.31 -18.14 -19.07
N ASN A 19 16.18 -18.19 -19.79
CA ASN A 19 14.94 -17.55 -19.35
C ASN A 19 14.34 -18.25 -18.11
N GLU A 20 14.31 -19.59 -18.07
CA GLU A 20 13.90 -20.35 -16.89
C GLU A 20 14.77 -20.03 -15.67
N PHE A 21 16.09 -19.97 -15.83
CA PHE A 21 16.99 -19.60 -14.74
C PHE A 21 16.76 -18.16 -14.26
N LYS A 22 16.55 -17.22 -15.19
CA LYS A 22 16.19 -15.84 -14.85
C LYS A 22 14.90 -15.81 -14.03
N GLU A 23 13.85 -16.50 -14.47
CA GLU A 23 12.59 -16.61 -13.72
C GLU A 23 12.80 -17.25 -12.35
N LEU A 24 13.61 -18.31 -12.23
CA LEU A 24 13.92 -18.97 -10.96
C LEU A 24 14.68 -18.04 -10.00
N VAL A 25 15.65 -17.28 -10.50
CA VAL A 25 16.40 -16.30 -9.70
C VAL A 25 15.49 -15.15 -9.28
N GLU A 26 14.67 -14.62 -10.19
CA GLU A 26 13.71 -13.56 -9.89
C GLU A 26 12.66 -14.01 -8.86
N ASN A 27 12.12 -15.23 -9.00
CA ASN A 27 11.21 -15.82 -8.03
C ASN A 27 11.88 -15.98 -6.67
N ARG A 28 13.10 -16.50 -6.62
CA ARG A 28 13.86 -16.63 -5.37
C ARG A 28 14.18 -15.28 -4.72
N LEU A 29 14.50 -14.26 -5.51
CA LEU A 29 14.70 -12.89 -5.00
C LEU A 29 13.40 -12.28 -4.47
N ASN A 30 12.26 -12.52 -5.13
CA ASN A 30 10.95 -12.11 -4.62
C ASN A 30 10.60 -12.80 -3.30
N GLU A 31 10.86 -14.11 -3.18
CA GLU A 31 10.72 -14.84 -1.91
C GLU A 31 11.62 -14.27 -0.83
N LYS A 32 12.85 -13.87 -1.17
CA LYS A 32 13.76 -13.20 -0.23
C LYS A 32 13.24 -11.84 0.20
N ARG A 33 12.59 -11.07 -0.67
CA ARG A 33 11.90 -9.82 -0.27
C ARG A 33 10.83 -10.09 0.79
N GLY A 34 10.02 -11.13 0.60
CA GLY A 34 9.05 -11.58 1.59
C GLY A 34 9.71 -11.94 2.92
N GLN A 35 10.79 -12.72 2.87
CA GLN A 35 11.55 -13.08 4.06
C GLN A 35 12.21 -11.87 4.74
N ILE A 36 12.69 -10.88 3.98
CA ILE A 36 13.25 -9.64 4.51
C ILE A 36 12.17 -8.85 5.24
N LEU A 37 10.97 -8.72 4.67
CA LEU A 37 9.82 -8.07 5.32
C LEU A 37 9.43 -8.80 6.62
N ILE A 38 9.40 -10.14 6.61
CA ILE A 38 9.13 -10.96 7.79
C ILE A 38 10.22 -10.77 8.85
N ASN A 39 11.50 -10.90 8.48
CA ASN A 39 12.65 -10.74 9.38
C ASN A 39 12.66 -9.35 10.01
N TYR A 40 12.32 -8.36 9.20
CA TYR A 40 12.20 -6.99 9.64
C TYR A 40 11.09 -6.85 10.66
N GLN A 41 9.86 -7.33 10.40
CA GLN A 41 8.78 -7.32 11.37
C GLN A 41 9.11 -8.07 12.67
N SER A 42 9.93 -9.12 12.61
CA SER A 42 10.43 -9.84 13.79
C SER A 42 11.61 -9.14 14.50
N THR A 43 12.08 -8.00 14.01
CA THR A 43 13.13 -7.22 14.68
C THR A 43 12.50 -6.42 15.82
N ASP A 44 13.07 -6.49 17.03
CA ASP A 44 12.54 -5.74 18.18
C ASP A 44 12.67 -4.22 18.00
N PHE A 45 11.58 -3.61 17.56
CA PHE A 45 11.45 -2.18 17.31
C PHE A 45 11.02 -1.39 18.54
N THR A 46 10.91 -1.98 19.72
CA THR A 46 10.03 -1.42 20.76
C THR A 46 10.74 -0.93 22.01
N GLY A 47 12.07 -0.93 22.03
CA GLY A 47 12.81 -0.08 22.96
C GLY A 47 12.42 1.39 22.76
N LYS A 48 12.56 2.23 23.81
CA LYS A 48 12.44 3.70 23.73
C LYS A 48 13.28 4.36 22.61
N ASP A 49 14.13 3.58 21.95
CA ASP A 49 14.98 3.88 20.80
C ASP A 49 14.36 3.52 19.43
N THR A 50 13.06 3.30 19.24
CA THR A 50 12.52 3.00 17.88
C THR A 50 12.90 4.08 16.86
N SER A 51 12.78 5.36 17.25
CA SER A 51 13.21 6.50 16.44
C SER A 51 14.73 6.51 16.23
N LEU A 52 15.52 6.19 17.26
CA LEU A 52 16.99 6.12 17.18
C LEU A 52 17.51 4.94 16.35
N LYS A 53 16.80 3.80 16.35
CA LYS A 53 17.07 2.64 15.48
C LYS A 53 16.66 2.93 14.03
N LEU A 54 15.58 3.68 13.82
CA LEU A 54 15.15 4.16 12.49
C LEU A 54 16.15 5.15 11.89
N GLU A 55 16.72 6.02 12.72
CA GLU A 55 17.77 6.97 12.31
C GLU A 55 19.03 6.28 11.77
N GLN A 56 19.24 5.00 12.09
CA GLN A 56 20.36 4.20 11.60
C GLN A 56 20.02 3.35 10.35
N LYS A 57 18.77 3.35 9.89
CA LYS A 57 18.33 2.55 8.74
C LYS A 57 18.75 3.17 7.42
N SER A 58 18.97 2.32 6.43
CA SER A 58 19.21 2.76 5.06
C SER A 58 17.92 3.31 4.43
N ILE A 59 18.05 4.15 3.40
CA ILE A 59 16.90 4.62 2.61
C ILE A 59 16.13 3.43 2.00
N ASP A 60 16.82 2.34 1.67
CA ASP A 60 16.24 1.14 1.09
C ASP A 60 15.35 0.41 2.10
N ASP A 61 15.83 0.22 3.33
CA ASP A 61 15.04 -0.40 4.40
C ASP A 61 13.79 0.41 4.76
N ILE A 62 13.88 1.73 4.65
CA ILE A 62 12.75 2.62 4.92
C ILE A 62 11.70 2.50 3.81
N ILE A 63 12.12 2.68 2.55
CA ILE A 63 11.19 2.76 1.42
C ILE A 63 10.65 1.37 1.03
N ASP A 64 11.48 0.32 1.08
CA ASP A 64 11.05 -1.03 0.69
C ASP A 64 10.47 -1.84 1.86
N GLY A 65 10.68 -1.39 3.09
CA GLY A 65 10.19 -2.03 4.32
C GLY A 65 9.01 -1.30 4.95
N TYR A 66 9.18 -0.06 5.43
CA TYR A 66 8.15 0.60 6.26
C TYR A 66 7.01 1.22 5.45
N PHE A 67 7.26 1.70 4.22
CA PHE A 67 6.25 2.45 3.46
C PHE A 67 4.98 1.64 3.17
N PHE A 68 5.08 0.31 3.07
CA PHE A 68 3.95 -0.57 2.77
C PHE A 68 2.96 -0.74 3.92
N PHE A 69 3.23 -0.17 5.09
CA PHE A 69 2.38 -0.32 6.28
C PHE A 69 1.92 1.04 6.79
N ASN A 70 0.74 1.08 7.41
CA ASN A 70 0.30 2.26 8.14
C ASN A 70 1.21 2.47 9.35
N GLN A 71 1.77 3.68 9.47
CA GLN A 71 2.73 4.02 10.50
C GLN A 71 2.13 4.99 11.50
N SER A 72 2.58 4.93 12.75
CA SER A 72 2.26 5.95 13.74
C SER A 72 2.95 7.27 13.39
N ALA A 73 2.36 8.41 13.79
CA ALA A 73 2.93 9.73 13.48
C ALA A 73 4.41 9.89 13.93
N PRO A 74 4.84 9.41 15.12
CA PRO A 74 6.26 9.46 15.50
C PRO A 74 7.16 8.65 14.56
N THR A 75 6.70 7.47 14.11
CA THR A 75 7.45 6.62 13.18
C THR A 75 7.57 7.27 11.81
N MET A 76 6.47 7.83 11.28
CA MET A 76 6.47 8.61 10.05
C MET A 76 7.46 9.78 10.11
N ASN A 77 7.46 10.53 11.20
CA ASN A 77 8.40 11.63 11.38
C ASN A 77 9.86 11.16 11.42
N ALA A 78 10.16 10.06 12.10
CA ALA A 78 11.51 9.51 12.15
C ALA A 78 12.00 9.05 10.77
N MET A 79 11.17 8.31 10.03
CA MET A 79 11.48 7.89 8.65
C MET A 79 11.71 9.09 7.73
N ASN A 80 10.80 10.06 7.76
CA ASN A 80 10.87 11.22 6.89
C ASN A 80 12.11 12.07 7.20
N LYS A 81 12.49 12.22 8.47
CA LYS A 81 13.73 12.90 8.87
C LYS A 81 14.95 12.26 8.20
N VAL A 82 15.10 10.94 8.26
CA VAL A 82 16.22 10.23 7.61
C VAL A 82 16.25 10.46 6.10
N LEU A 83 15.08 10.38 5.44
CA LEU A 83 14.98 10.58 4.00
C LEU A 83 15.27 12.03 3.59
N VAL A 84 14.77 13.01 4.36
CA VAL A 84 15.01 14.45 4.12
C VAL A 84 16.47 14.80 4.37
N ASP A 85 17.08 14.27 5.43
CA ASP A 85 18.51 14.43 5.72
C ASP A 85 19.36 13.87 4.56
N PHE A 86 18.98 12.70 4.02
CA PHE A 86 19.65 12.14 2.84
C PHE A 86 19.49 13.04 1.60
N CYS A 87 18.28 13.55 1.34
CA CYS A 87 17.99 14.42 0.21
C CYS A 87 18.81 15.72 0.26
N THR A 88 18.92 16.33 1.44
CA THR A 88 19.59 17.61 1.65
C THR A 88 21.12 17.49 1.72
N GLN A 89 21.65 16.41 2.29
CA GLN A 89 23.10 16.22 2.46
C GLN A 89 23.78 15.55 1.27
N LYS A 90 23.07 14.68 0.53
CA LYS A 90 23.64 13.87 -0.55
C LYS A 90 23.00 14.18 -1.89
N SER A 91 21.78 13.70 -2.09
CA SER A 91 21.02 13.89 -3.32
C SER A 91 19.59 13.44 -3.12
N ALA A 92 18.64 14.22 -3.64
CA ALA A 92 17.23 13.84 -3.63
C ALA A 92 16.90 12.75 -4.67
N PHE A 93 17.69 12.61 -5.73
CA PHE A 93 17.38 11.70 -6.85
C PHE A 93 17.14 10.24 -6.41
N PRO A 94 18.01 9.59 -5.61
CA PRO A 94 17.82 8.19 -5.21
C PRO A 94 16.53 7.97 -4.41
N VAL A 95 16.15 8.94 -3.58
CA VAL A 95 14.94 8.86 -2.76
C VAL A 95 13.70 9.10 -3.62
N ILE A 96 13.69 10.17 -4.41
CA ILE A 96 12.56 10.54 -5.27
C ILE A 96 12.30 9.47 -6.32
N ASN A 97 13.33 9.00 -7.02
CA ASN A 97 13.19 7.96 -8.05
C ASN A 97 12.76 6.60 -7.47
N LYS A 98 13.04 6.33 -6.19
CA LYS A 98 12.63 5.08 -5.53
C LYS A 98 11.20 5.14 -5.00
N ILE A 99 10.78 6.29 -4.46
CA ILE A 99 9.39 6.49 -3.99
C ILE A 99 8.44 6.66 -5.19
N PHE A 100 8.87 7.43 -6.20
CA PHE A 100 8.07 7.79 -7.35
C PHE A 100 8.79 7.42 -8.66
N PRO A 101 9.05 6.13 -8.93
CA PRO A 101 9.69 5.71 -10.17
C PRO A 101 8.82 6.05 -11.40
N GLU A 102 9.48 6.25 -12.54
CA GLU A 102 8.79 6.28 -13.84
C GLU A 102 8.15 4.92 -14.14
N GLU A 103 8.91 3.85 -13.88
CA GLU A 103 8.43 2.48 -14.00
C GLU A 103 7.38 2.15 -12.96
N PHE A 104 6.42 1.30 -13.33
CA PHE A 104 5.39 0.84 -12.41
C PHE A 104 6.00 -0.09 -11.34
N ARG A 105 5.58 0.08 -10.09
CA ARG A 105 5.98 -0.79 -8.97
C ARG A 105 4.75 -1.27 -8.20
N GLY A 106 4.89 -2.42 -7.54
CA GLY A 106 3.86 -2.90 -6.60
C GLY A 106 3.76 -1.94 -5.42
N VAL A 107 2.58 -1.35 -5.22
CA VAL A 107 2.27 -0.39 -4.15
C VAL A 107 0.86 -0.62 -3.62
N ASN A 108 0.64 -0.21 -2.37
CA ASN A 108 -0.66 -0.21 -1.72
C ASN A 108 -1.00 1.20 -1.22
N ASP A 109 -2.17 1.36 -0.61
CA ASP A 109 -2.61 2.67 -0.13
C ASP A 109 -1.62 3.30 0.86
N SER A 110 -1.14 2.51 1.84
CA SER A 110 -0.18 2.96 2.86
C SER A 110 1.11 3.53 2.26
N PHE A 111 1.59 2.93 1.17
CA PHE A 111 2.79 3.39 0.46
C PHE A 111 2.66 4.84 0.04
N TYR A 112 1.55 5.19 -0.59
CA TYR A 112 1.35 6.57 -1.05
C TYR A 112 1.03 7.55 0.08
N SER A 113 0.37 7.11 1.16
CA SER A 113 0.15 7.96 2.34
C SER A 113 1.49 8.34 2.99
N ASN A 114 2.41 7.37 3.12
CA ASN A 114 3.77 7.62 3.60
C ASN A 114 4.56 8.50 2.62
N ALA A 115 4.42 8.27 1.31
CA ALA A 115 5.06 9.09 0.28
C ALA A 115 4.60 10.57 0.31
N LEU A 116 3.30 10.82 0.53
CA LEU A 116 2.76 12.17 0.70
C LEU A 116 3.35 12.84 1.94
N SER A 117 3.39 12.12 3.07
CA SER A 117 3.97 12.65 4.30
C SER A 117 5.44 13.03 4.12
N PHE A 118 6.21 12.20 3.42
CA PHE A 118 7.59 12.50 3.06
C PHE A 118 7.70 13.80 2.24
N LEU A 119 6.92 13.95 1.16
CA LEU A 119 6.97 15.16 0.33
C LEU A 119 6.64 16.43 1.13
N ILE A 120 5.62 16.38 1.99
CA ILE A 120 5.25 17.52 2.85
C ILE A 120 6.39 17.90 3.81
N GLN A 121 7.16 16.93 4.32
CA GLN A 121 8.33 17.23 5.15
C GLN A 121 9.52 17.73 4.33
N LEU A 122 9.73 17.18 3.13
CA LEU A 122 10.78 17.62 2.21
C LEU A 122 10.61 19.07 1.78
N GLU A 123 9.36 19.49 1.51
CA GLU A 123 9.01 20.86 1.14
C GLU A 123 9.54 21.91 2.13
N ARG A 124 9.56 21.57 3.43
CA ARG A 124 10.07 22.46 4.49
C ARG A 124 11.58 22.69 4.41
N SER A 125 12.29 21.80 3.76
CA SER A 125 13.76 21.81 3.66
C SER A 125 14.24 22.22 2.27
N THR A 126 13.41 22.07 1.24
CA THR A 126 13.79 22.33 -0.15
C THR A 126 12.56 22.66 -0.98
N GLU A 127 12.61 23.79 -1.70
CA GLU A 127 11.51 24.23 -2.55
C GLU A 127 11.48 23.53 -3.92
N ARG A 128 12.64 23.16 -4.46
CA ARG A 128 12.80 22.62 -5.83
C ARG A 128 13.72 21.41 -5.89
N LEU A 129 13.40 20.47 -6.77
CA LEU A 129 14.18 19.26 -7.02
C LEU A 129 14.92 19.33 -8.35
N ASN A 130 16.02 18.60 -8.45
CA ASN A 130 16.77 18.46 -9.71
C ASN A 130 16.15 17.41 -10.65
N TYR A 131 15.26 16.58 -10.12
CA TYR A 131 14.56 15.53 -10.84
C TYR A 131 13.17 15.36 -10.25
N VAL A 132 12.18 15.26 -11.13
CA VAL A 132 10.80 14.93 -10.79
C VAL A 132 10.29 13.92 -11.81
N PRO A 133 9.48 12.94 -11.39
CA PRO A 133 8.95 11.95 -12.32
C PRO A 133 7.84 12.55 -13.20
N SER A 134 7.85 12.16 -14.47
CA SER A 134 6.99 12.72 -15.52
C SER A 134 5.50 12.53 -15.29
N TRP A 135 5.12 11.48 -14.57
CA TRP A 135 3.73 11.21 -14.23
C TRP A 135 3.22 12.08 -13.07
N LEU A 136 4.11 12.66 -12.26
CA LEU A 136 3.73 13.48 -11.10
C LEU A 136 3.91 14.98 -11.36
N SER A 137 4.71 15.36 -12.36
CA SER A 137 4.85 16.74 -12.80
C SER A 137 4.93 16.83 -14.32
N THR A 138 4.34 17.88 -14.89
CA THR A 138 4.31 18.17 -16.33
C THR A 138 5.67 18.66 -16.89
N GLY A 139 6.79 18.30 -16.26
CA GLY A 139 8.17 18.50 -16.74
C GLY A 139 8.70 19.93 -16.68
N ILE A 140 7.83 20.94 -16.57
CA ILE A 140 8.22 22.36 -16.50
C ILE A 140 8.38 22.81 -15.04
N ASP A 141 7.60 22.25 -14.12
CA ASP A 141 7.59 22.63 -12.70
C ASP A 141 8.23 21.55 -11.83
N VAL A 142 9.44 21.84 -11.34
CA VAL A 142 10.20 20.96 -10.44
C VAL A 142 10.01 21.31 -8.96
N SER A 143 9.00 22.11 -8.62
CA SER A 143 8.73 22.47 -7.23
C SER A 143 8.15 21.30 -6.44
N VAL A 144 8.59 21.18 -5.18
CA VAL A 144 8.03 20.16 -4.26
C VAL A 144 6.56 20.44 -3.99
N CYS A 145 6.16 21.72 -3.95
CA CYS A 145 4.76 22.13 -3.82
C CYS A 145 3.88 21.51 -4.92
N SER A 146 4.28 21.66 -6.18
CA SER A 146 3.54 21.12 -7.32
C SER A 146 3.44 19.60 -7.25
N LEU A 147 4.49 18.89 -6.85
CA LEU A 147 4.42 17.44 -6.66
C LEU A 147 3.40 17.04 -5.59
N ILE A 148 3.35 17.79 -4.49
CA ILE A 148 2.36 17.53 -3.42
C ILE A 148 0.94 17.79 -3.95
N GLU A 149 0.71 18.89 -4.66
CA GLU A 149 -0.59 19.21 -5.27
C GLU A 149 -1.08 18.10 -6.22
N HIS A 150 -0.21 17.66 -7.13
CA HIS A 150 -0.51 16.57 -8.06
C HIS A 150 -0.73 15.24 -7.34
N LEU A 151 0.10 14.91 -6.34
CA LEU A 151 -0.07 13.68 -5.56
C LEU A 151 -1.40 13.70 -4.81
N ILE A 152 -1.72 14.80 -4.11
CA ILE A 152 -2.99 14.98 -3.41
C ILE A 152 -4.16 14.72 -4.35
N LYS A 153 -4.13 15.31 -5.55
CA LYS A 153 -5.17 15.08 -6.56
C LYS A 153 -5.33 13.59 -6.87
N TYR A 154 -4.24 12.88 -7.17
CA TYR A 154 -4.30 11.44 -7.45
C TYR A 154 -4.80 10.63 -6.24
N LEU A 155 -4.37 10.94 -5.01
CA LEU A 155 -4.81 10.21 -3.83
C LEU A 155 -6.29 10.44 -3.50
N LEU A 156 -6.75 11.68 -3.64
CA LEU A 156 -8.15 12.05 -3.43
C LEU A 156 -9.07 11.54 -4.53
N THR A 157 -8.56 11.08 -5.67
CA THR A 157 -9.35 10.50 -6.78
C THR A 157 -9.16 9.00 -6.98
N TYR A 158 -8.36 8.34 -6.14
CA TYR A 158 -7.96 6.94 -6.34
C TYR A 158 -7.25 6.71 -7.69
N PHE A 159 -6.31 7.60 -8.01
CA PHE A 159 -5.53 7.67 -9.25
C PHE A 159 -6.39 7.79 -10.52
N ASP A 160 -7.51 8.49 -10.45
CA ASP A 160 -8.31 8.77 -11.64
C ASP A 160 -7.49 9.59 -12.65
N GLY A 161 -7.40 9.08 -13.88
CA GLY A 161 -6.52 9.61 -14.94
C GLY A 161 -5.15 8.92 -15.07
N ASP A 162 -4.76 8.05 -14.14
CA ASP A 162 -3.63 7.11 -14.29
C ASP A 162 -4.13 5.68 -14.04
N ASP A 163 -4.73 5.11 -15.09
CA ASP A 163 -5.34 3.78 -15.05
C ASP A 163 -4.35 2.68 -14.62
N ALA A 164 -3.07 2.81 -14.96
CA ALA A 164 -2.08 1.80 -14.62
C ALA A 164 -1.85 1.76 -13.09
N ARG A 165 -1.59 2.91 -12.46
CA ARG A 165 -1.43 2.98 -10.99
C ARG A 165 -2.72 2.67 -10.25
N LYS A 166 -3.88 3.08 -10.79
CA LYS A 166 -5.20 2.73 -10.26
C LYS A 166 -5.43 1.22 -10.24
N VAL A 167 -5.17 0.52 -11.34
CA VAL A 167 -5.31 -0.95 -11.42
C VAL A 167 -4.40 -1.66 -10.43
N ILE A 168 -3.17 -1.19 -10.23
CA ILE A 168 -2.21 -1.77 -9.27
C ILE A 168 -2.72 -1.65 -7.84
N LEU A 169 -3.22 -0.47 -7.44
CA LEU A 169 -3.80 -0.26 -6.11
C LEU A 169 -5.03 -1.12 -5.86
N LEU A 170 -5.93 -1.21 -6.84
CA LEU A 170 -7.11 -2.07 -6.75
C LEU A 170 -6.71 -3.55 -6.64
N ALA A 171 -5.72 -4.01 -7.40
CA ALA A 171 -5.21 -5.37 -7.28
C ALA A 171 -4.62 -5.63 -5.89
N SER A 172 -3.84 -4.70 -5.33
CA SER A 172 -3.31 -4.82 -3.97
C SER A 172 -4.42 -4.96 -2.92
N SER A 173 -5.49 -4.17 -3.04
CA SER A 173 -6.63 -4.22 -2.13
C SER A 173 -7.36 -5.57 -2.21
N VAL A 174 -7.63 -6.05 -3.44
CA VAL A 174 -8.28 -7.35 -3.67
C VAL A 174 -7.43 -8.52 -3.18
N TYR A 175 -6.11 -8.52 -3.42
CA TYR A 175 -5.23 -9.55 -2.89
C TYR A 175 -5.27 -9.62 -1.37
N LYS A 176 -5.24 -8.46 -0.69
CA LYS A 176 -5.35 -8.41 0.77
C LYS A 176 -6.67 -9.04 1.25
N ARG A 177 -7.79 -8.72 0.61
CA ARG A 177 -9.11 -9.33 0.93
C ARG A 177 -9.14 -10.83 0.67
N ILE A 178 -8.64 -11.29 -0.48
CA ILE A 178 -8.56 -12.72 -0.82
C ILE A 178 -7.71 -13.48 0.20
N TYR A 179 -6.51 -12.98 0.54
CA TYR A 179 -5.65 -13.63 1.53
C TYR A 179 -6.28 -13.65 2.92
N LYS A 180 -7.00 -12.59 3.30
CA LYS A 180 -7.78 -12.58 4.54
C LYS A 180 -8.89 -13.63 4.53
N ILE A 181 -9.65 -13.72 3.44
CA ILE A 181 -10.67 -14.78 3.26
C ILE A 181 -10.03 -16.16 3.42
N LEU A 182 -8.93 -16.43 2.71
CA LEU A 182 -8.24 -17.72 2.79
C LEU A 182 -7.72 -18.01 4.21
N ALA A 183 -7.19 -17.02 4.91
CA ALA A 183 -6.70 -17.15 6.28
C ALA A 183 -7.81 -17.47 7.29
N VAL A 184 -8.99 -16.85 7.14
CA VAL A 184 -10.17 -17.11 7.98
C VAL A 184 -10.72 -18.51 7.70
N LEU A 185 -10.78 -18.92 6.42
CA LEU A 185 -11.36 -20.19 6.00
C LEU A 185 -10.43 -21.40 6.21
N ASN A 186 -9.11 -21.20 6.28
CA ASN A 186 -8.14 -22.29 6.38
C ASN A 186 -7.54 -22.40 7.80
N PRO A 187 -7.89 -23.46 8.56
CA PRO A 187 -7.31 -23.71 9.88
C PRO A 187 -5.78 -23.82 9.87
N GLY A 188 -5.17 -24.33 8.80
CA GLY A 188 -3.72 -24.57 8.72
C GLY A 188 -2.87 -23.29 8.78
N VAL A 189 -3.40 -22.16 8.30
CA VAL A 189 -2.71 -20.84 8.39
C VAL A 189 -2.71 -20.29 9.83
N ASN A 190 -3.66 -20.75 10.65
CA ASN A 190 -3.66 -20.40 12.08
C ASN A 190 -2.55 -21.13 12.82
N TYR A 191 -2.29 -22.40 12.48
CA TYR A 191 -1.23 -23.17 13.09
C TYR A 191 0.16 -22.56 12.86
N SER A 192 0.45 -22.07 11.65
CA SER A 192 1.71 -21.35 11.39
C SER A 192 1.84 -20.07 12.23
N SER A 193 0.74 -19.35 12.43
CA SER A 193 0.70 -18.10 13.21
C SER A 193 0.88 -18.36 14.72
N GLU A 194 0.29 -19.43 15.24
CA GLU A 194 0.50 -19.90 16.61
C GLU A 194 1.95 -20.33 16.85
N LEU A 195 2.53 -21.09 15.92
CA LEU A 195 3.94 -21.47 16.00
C LEU A 195 4.86 -20.24 16.01
N ARG A 196 4.59 -19.23 15.18
CA ARG A 196 5.37 -17.98 15.20
C ARG A 196 5.24 -17.26 16.54
N HIS A 197 4.04 -17.18 17.10
CA HIS A 197 3.85 -16.61 18.43
C HIS A 197 4.66 -17.37 19.50
N LEU A 198 4.65 -18.69 19.48
CA LEU A 198 5.44 -19.52 20.41
C LEU A 198 6.95 -19.33 20.21
N LEU A 199 7.41 -19.21 18.95
CA LEU A 199 8.80 -18.92 18.64
C LEU A 199 9.23 -17.54 19.13
N THR A 200 8.38 -16.51 19.03
CA THR A 200 8.64 -15.19 19.61
C THR A 200 8.79 -15.30 21.13
N ARG A 201 7.87 -15.98 21.81
CA ARG A 201 7.93 -16.19 23.27
C ARG A 201 9.16 -16.98 23.72
N TYR A 202 9.69 -17.84 22.85
CA TYR A 202 10.89 -18.64 23.15
C TYR A 202 12.18 -17.83 22.96
N ASN A 203 12.25 -16.98 21.93
CA ASN A 203 13.48 -16.27 21.56
C ASN A 203 13.62 -14.90 22.21
N GLU A 204 12.52 -14.26 22.60
CA GLU A 204 12.53 -12.89 23.13
C GLU A 204 12.40 -12.87 24.66
N SER A 205 12.75 -11.72 25.26
CA SER A 205 12.57 -11.50 26.69
C SER A 205 11.09 -11.29 27.01
N GLU A 206 10.63 -11.83 28.15
CA GLU A 206 9.22 -11.71 28.59
C GLU A 206 8.75 -10.26 28.72
N PHE A 207 9.68 -9.34 28.99
CA PHE A 207 9.42 -7.91 29.12
C PHE A 207 9.72 -7.10 27.86
N SER A 208 10.10 -7.76 26.76
CA SER A 208 10.21 -7.10 25.45
C SER A 208 8.82 -6.81 24.91
N TRP A 209 8.63 -5.70 24.19
CA TRP A 209 7.32 -5.52 23.58
C TRP A 209 7.10 -6.42 22.37
N GLY A 210 8.15 -6.93 21.73
CA GLY A 210 7.97 -7.95 20.71
C GLY A 210 7.23 -9.17 21.28
N GLN A 211 7.56 -9.61 22.50
CA GLN A 211 6.80 -10.63 23.20
C GLN A 211 5.43 -10.16 23.71
N ILE A 212 5.32 -8.94 24.27
CA ILE A 212 4.04 -8.39 24.79
C ILE A 212 3.00 -8.19 23.67
N LEU A 213 3.43 -7.76 22.49
CA LEU A 213 2.59 -7.45 21.33
C LEU A 213 2.47 -8.64 20.36
N SER A 214 3.16 -9.74 20.62
CA SER A 214 3.02 -10.96 19.84
C SER A 214 1.70 -11.64 20.16
N SER A 215 0.91 -11.91 19.14
CA SER A 215 -0.26 -12.77 19.21
C SER A 215 -0.38 -13.57 17.92
N PRO A 216 -1.06 -14.73 17.93
CA PRO A 216 -1.35 -15.46 16.69
C PRO A 216 -2.09 -14.58 15.67
N GLN A 217 -3.04 -13.76 16.11
CA GLN A 217 -3.81 -12.83 15.27
C GLN A 217 -2.91 -11.78 14.60
N ASN A 218 -2.01 -11.15 15.37
CA ASN A 218 -1.07 -10.17 14.83
C ASN A 218 -0.12 -10.80 13.80
N ASN A 219 0.38 -12.00 14.08
CA ASN A 219 1.21 -12.75 13.13
C ASN A 219 0.46 -13.08 11.83
N LEU A 220 -0.82 -13.43 11.94
CA LEU A 220 -1.68 -13.72 10.79
C LEU A 220 -1.92 -12.47 9.94
N LEU A 221 -2.20 -11.32 10.56
CA LEU A 221 -2.35 -10.04 9.86
C LEU A 221 -1.06 -9.63 9.13
N ASN A 222 0.10 -9.82 9.77
CA ASN A 222 1.40 -9.57 9.17
C ASN A 222 1.63 -10.48 7.95
N GLU A 223 1.26 -11.75 8.03
CA GLU A 223 1.34 -12.69 6.91
C GLU A 223 0.43 -12.30 5.75
N ILE A 224 -0.83 -11.91 6.02
CA ILE A 224 -1.76 -11.39 5.01
C ILE A 224 -1.16 -10.18 4.30
N ASN A 225 -0.61 -9.21 5.04
CA ASN A 225 0.00 -8.02 4.48
C ASN A 225 1.20 -8.38 3.59
N ASN A 226 2.11 -9.23 4.06
CA ASN A 226 3.30 -9.63 3.31
C ASN A 226 2.92 -10.39 2.02
N LEU A 227 1.97 -11.31 2.09
CA LEU A 227 1.48 -12.03 0.91
C LEU A 227 0.82 -11.08 -0.10
N SER A 228 0.06 -10.09 0.38
CA SER A 228 -0.56 -9.10 -0.51
C SER A 228 0.47 -8.22 -1.23
N ILE A 229 1.55 -7.82 -0.55
CA ILE A 229 2.67 -7.05 -1.15
C ILE A 229 3.35 -7.89 -2.24
N LEU A 230 3.70 -9.15 -1.94
CA LEU A 230 4.34 -10.04 -2.89
C LEU A 230 3.47 -10.34 -4.11
N ALA A 231 2.17 -10.55 -3.91
CA ALA A 231 1.23 -10.77 -4.99
C ALA A 231 1.11 -9.54 -5.89
N THR A 232 1.11 -8.34 -5.30
CA THR A 232 1.06 -7.07 -6.03
C THR A 232 2.33 -6.82 -6.84
N ASP A 233 3.51 -7.10 -6.26
CA ASP A 233 4.77 -7.04 -7.00
C ASP A 233 4.76 -8.00 -8.21
N LYS A 234 4.30 -9.24 -8.01
CA LYS A 234 4.18 -10.23 -9.07
C LYS A 234 3.17 -9.81 -10.14
N PHE A 235 2.05 -9.22 -9.73
CA PHE A 235 1.05 -8.65 -10.64
C PHE A 235 1.70 -7.60 -11.54
N VAL A 236 2.43 -6.63 -10.98
CA VAL A 236 3.11 -5.59 -11.77
C VAL A 236 4.11 -6.20 -12.74
N LYS A 237 4.94 -7.14 -12.31
CA LYS A 237 5.90 -7.83 -13.17
C LYS A 237 5.22 -8.56 -14.34
N ASN A 238 4.14 -9.30 -14.07
CA ASN A 238 3.43 -10.08 -15.08
C ASN A 238 2.79 -9.20 -16.17
N PHE A 239 2.39 -7.98 -15.84
CA PHE A 239 1.73 -7.05 -16.77
C PHE A 239 2.66 -5.97 -17.32
N THR A 240 3.94 -5.97 -16.91
CA THR A 240 4.96 -5.08 -17.48
C THR A 240 5.68 -5.80 -18.61
N VAL A 241 5.48 -5.31 -19.84
CA VAL A 241 6.15 -5.82 -21.04
C VAL A 241 7.48 -5.07 -21.23
N GLY A 242 8.42 -5.65 -21.99
CA GLY A 242 9.75 -5.08 -22.24
C GLY A 242 9.73 -3.57 -22.54
N GLN A 243 10.74 -2.85 -22.04
CA GLN A 243 10.83 -1.38 -21.97
C GLN A 243 9.90 -0.69 -20.94
N GLY A 244 9.38 -1.41 -19.94
CA GLY A 244 8.61 -0.80 -18.84
C GLY A 244 7.16 -0.45 -19.20
N ARG A 245 6.65 -0.94 -20.33
CA ARG A 245 5.28 -0.66 -20.78
C ARG A 245 4.29 -1.58 -20.06
N PHE A 246 3.35 -1.00 -19.32
CA PHE A 246 2.31 -1.74 -18.61
C PHE A 246 1.09 -2.03 -19.49
N ASN A 247 0.69 -3.31 -19.57
CA ASN A 247 -0.48 -3.74 -20.32
C ASN A 247 -1.74 -3.58 -19.46
N ILE A 248 -2.31 -2.37 -19.49
CA ILE A 248 -3.46 -1.96 -18.68
C ILE A 248 -4.67 -2.86 -18.93
N GLU A 249 -4.98 -3.19 -20.18
CA GLU A 249 -6.19 -3.96 -20.52
C GLU A 249 -6.10 -5.40 -20.03
N LEU A 250 -4.94 -6.04 -20.18
CA LEU A 250 -4.71 -7.39 -19.63
C LEU A 250 -4.74 -7.37 -18.10
N ALA A 251 -4.18 -6.34 -17.47
CA ALA A 251 -4.19 -6.16 -16.02
C ALA A 251 -5.62 -5.96 -15.49
N LYS A 252 -6.46 -5.16 -16.18
CA LYS A 252 -7.89 -4.99 -15.87
C LYS A 252 -8.67 -6.30 -15.99
N GLN A 253 -8.40 -7.10 -17.03
CA GLN A 253 -9.01 -8.42 -17.18
C GLN A 253 -8.64 -9.36 -16.03
N HIS A 254 -7.36 -9.38 -15.63
CA HIS A 254 -6.92 -10.17 -14.48
C HIS A 254 -7.55 -9.68 -13.18
N LEU A 255 -7.65 -8.38 -12.96
CA LEU A 255 -8.32 -7.79 -11.81
C LEU A 255 -9.80 -8.21 -11.72
N LYS A 256 -10.53 -8.23 -12.85
CA LYS A 256 -11.90 -8.78 -12.92
C LYS A 256 -11.96 -10.26 -12.54
N ALA A 257 -10.97 -11.04 -12.95
CA ALA A 257 -10.86 -12.45 -12.55
C ALA A 257 -10.61 -12.58 -11.04
N LEU A 258 -9.84 -11.68 -10.43
CA LEU A 258 -9.65 -11.64 -8.98
C LEU A 258 -10.95 -11.30 -8.23
N TRP A 259 -11.74 -10.33 -8.69
CA TRP A 259 -13.08 -10.07 -8.12
C TRP A 259 -14.00 -11.27 -8.23
N SER A 260 -13.98 -11.95 -9.37
CA SER A 260 -14.76 -13.17 -9.56
C SER A 260 -14.32 -14.29 -8.61
N LEU A 261 -13.01 -14.43 -8.37
CA LEU A 261 -12.46 -15.37 -7.40
C LEU A 261 -12.90 -15.02 -5.97
N GLU A 262 -12.81 -13.74 -5.59
CA GLU A 262 -13.26 -13.24 -4.29
C GLU A 262 -14.74 -13.55 -4.05
N ILE A 263 -15.62 -13.20 -5.00
CA ILE A 263 -17.05 -13.51 -4.97
C ILE A 263 -17.28 -15.02 -4.82
N ASN A 264 -16.57 -15.84 -5.60
CA ASN A 264 -16.71 -17.29 -5.56
C ASN A 264 -16.28 -17.89 -4.22
N LEU A 265 -15.22 -17.37 -3.60
CA LEU A 265 -14.77 -17.80 -2.28
C LEU A 265 -15.83 -17.50 -1.22
N LEU A 266 -16.41 -16.29 -1.25
CA LEU A 266 -17.46 -15.88 -0.31
C LEU A 266 -18.76 -16.67 -0.52
N LYS A 267 -19.22 -16.83 -1.76
CA LYS A 267 -20.43 -17.62 -2.09
C LYS A 267 -20.32 -19.07 -1.65
N LYS A 268 -19.15 -19.69 -1.82
CA LYS A 268 -18.90 -21.07 -1.37
C LYS A 268 -18.86 -21.19 0.16
N ASN A 269 -18.63 -20.10 0.88
CA ASN A 269 -18.45 -20.08 2.32
C ASN A 269 -19.37 -19.03 2.96
N PRO A 270 -20.69 -19.27 3.00
CA PRO A 270 -21.67 -18.28 3.48
C PRO A 270 -21.51 -17.92 4.97
N ARG A 271 -20.76 -18.72 5.74
CA ARG A 271 -20.41 -18.44 7.14
C ARG A 271 -19.16 -17.58 7.31
N TYR A 272 -18.57 -17.05 6.23
CA TYR A 272 -17.34 -16.27 6.28
C TYR A 272 -17.40 -15.14 7.32
N LEU A 273 -18.47 -14.33 7.31
CA LEU A 273 -18.61 -13.21 8.25
C LEU A 273 -18.70 -13.67 9.71
N GLN A 274 -19.38 -14.79 9.97
CA GLN A 274 -19.43 -15.39 11.30
C GLN A 274 -18.03 -15.87 11.74
N LEU A 275 -17.33 -16.59 10.87
CA LEU A 275 -15.96 -17.08 11.15
C LEU A 275 -14.98 -15.91 11.37
N LEU A 276 -15.12 -14.83 10.61
CA LEU A 276 -14.32 -13.62 10.76
C LEU A 276 -14.55 -12.98 12.13
N GLN A 277 -15.81 -12.89 12.58
CA GLN A 277 -16.16 -12.38 13.91
C GLN A 277 -15.62 -13.28 15.02
N GLU A 278 -15.75 -14.60 14.88
CA GLU A 278 -15.23 -15.58 15.86
C GLU A 278 -13.70 -15.56 15.94
N LYS A 279 -13.01 -15.25 14.83
CA LYS A 279 -11.55 -15.13 14.79
C LYS A 279 -11.01 -13.91 15.54
N ASP A 280 -11.82 -12.85 15.65
CA ASP A 280 -11.50 -11.57 16.29
C ASP A 280 -10.04 -11.14 16.06
N LEU A 281 -9.71 -10.86 14.80
CA LEU A 281 -8.33 -10.52 14.42
C LEU A 281 -7.82 -9.21 15.05
N GLY A 282 -8.70 -8.41 15.68
CA GLY A 282 -8.35 -7.11 16.25
C GLY A 282 -7.80 -6.12 15.23
N GLU A 283 -8.19 -6.26 13.95
CA GLU A 283 -7.69 -5.39 12.89
C GLU A 283 -8.17 -3.95 13.09
N LEU A 284 -7.24 -3.00 13.14
CA LEU A 284 -7.55 -1.57 13.29
C LEU A 284 -8.11 -0.93 12.02
N TYR A 285 -7.86 -1.53 10.86
CA TYR A 285 -8.24 -1.01 9.55
C TYR A 285 -9.12 -2.02 8.83
N PRO A 286 -10.36 -1.68 8.44
CA PRO A 286 -11.28 -2.67 7.87
C PRO A 286 -10.84 -3.07 6.46
N THR A 287 -10.34 -4.29 6.32
CA THR A 287 -9.91 -4.86 5.03
C THR A 287 -11.08 -5.11 4.08
N GLU A 288 -12.22 -5.57 4.58
CA GLU A 288 -13.39 -5.97 3.78
C GLU A 288 -14.04 -4.82 3.02
N CYS A 289 -14.18 -3.65 3.65
CA CYS A 289 -14.83 -2.50 3.02
C CYS A 289 -13.90 -1.69 2.10
N SER A 290 -12.59 -1.82 2.29
CA SER A 290 -11.57 -1.07 1.55
C SER A 290 -11.64 -1.39 0.07
N SER A 291 -11.79 -0.37 -0.76
CA SER A 291 -12.00 -0.47 -2.21
C SER A 291 -13.24 -1.29 -2.61
N VAL A 292 -14.26 -1.34 -1.74
CA VAL A 292 -15.60 -1.90 -2.03
C VAL A 292 -16.65 -0.82 -1.80
N ILE A 293 -16.67 -0.25 -0.60
CA ILE A 293 -17.51 0.90 -0.22
C ILE A 293 -16.70 2.04 0.41
N TYR A 294 -15.46 1.76 0.82
CA TYR A 294 -14.62 2.69 1.59
C TYR A 294 -13.34 3.05 0.81
N ASP A 295 -13.09 4.34 0.65
CA ASP A 295 -11.87 4.86 0.02
C ASP A 295 -10.77 5.07 1.06
N ASN A 296 -9.98 4.03 1.29
CA ASN A 296 -8.89 4.05 2.27
C ASN A 296 -7.71 4.94 1.83
N LEU A 297 -7.43 5.04 0.53
CA LEU A 297 -6.37 5.90 0.00
C LEU A 297 -6.68 7.38 0.25
N GLY A 298 -7.88 7.82 -0.17
CA GLY A 298 -8.32 9.20 0.06
C GLY A 298 -8.48 9.50 1.54
N HIS A 299 -8.95 8.54 2.34
CA HIS A 299 -9.02 8.68 3.79
C HIS A 299 -7.65 8.94 4.43
N THR A 300 -6.67 8.09 4.14
CA THR A 300 -5.32 8.20 4.72
C THR A 300 -4.59 9.46 4.21
N CYS A 301 -4.83 9.87 2.97
CA CYS A 301 -4.40 11.17 2.44
C CYS A 301 -4.87 12.33 3.33
N LEU A 302 -6.17 12.40 3.64
CA LEU A 302 -6.71 13.45 4.53
C LEU A 302 -6.16 13.35 5.96
N CYS A 303 -5.89 12.15 6.46
CA CYS A 303 -5.27 11.95 7.78
C CYS A 303 -3.83 12.50 7.88
N VAL A 304 -3.09 12.49 6.77
CA VAL A 304 -1.78 13.15 6.67
C VAL A 304 -1.94 14.67 6.57
N ILE A 305 -2.81 15.12 5.67
CA ILE A 305 -3.01 16.55 5.36
C ILE A 305 -3.53 17.35 6.55
N LYS A 306 -4.44 16.81 7.36
CA LYS A 306 -5.05 17.51 8.50
C LYS A 306 -4.02 18.01 9.54
N GLN A 307 -2.81 17.46 9.54
CA GLN A 307 -1.72 17.87 10.44
C GLN A 307 -0.95 19.09 9.91
N HIS A 308 -1.28 19.56 8.70
CA HIS A 308 -0.52 20.55 7.96
C HIS A 308 -1.46 21.64 7.41
N LYS A 309 -1.58 22.75 8.15
CA LYS A 309 -2.54 23.83 7.86
C LYS A 309 -2.55 24.29 6.39
N ARG A 310 -1.37 24.55 5.80
CA ARG A 310 -1.24 24.95 4.38
C ARG A 310 -1.95 23.97 3.44
N TRP A 311 -1.70 22.68 3.62
CA TRP A 311 -2.23 21.63 2.75
C TRP A 311 -3.71 21.34 3.02
N MET A 312 -4.13 21.52 4.27
CA MET A 312 -5.54 21.49 4.66
C MET A 312 -6.31 22.61 3.94
N ASP A 313 -5.83 23.86 4.02
CA ASP A 313 -6.41 25.02 3.33
C ASP A 313 -6.42 24.81 1.80
N TYR A 314 -5.35 24.25 1.23
CA TYR A 314 -5.29 23.92 -0.20
C TYR A 314 -6.39 22.92 -0.61
N VAL A 315 -6.57 21.83 0.13
CA VAL A 315 -7.57 20.80 -0.18
C VAL A 315 -8.98 21.33 -0.01
N LEU A 316 -9.24 22.13 1.04
CA LEU A 316 -10.53 22.78 1.26
C LEU A 316 -10.85 23.80 0.16
N ASN A 317 -9.87 24.46 -0.43
CA ASN A 317 -10.12 25.42 -1.51
C ASN A 317 -10.28 24.77 -2.90
N ASN A 318 -9.55 23.69 -3.18
CA ASN A 318 -9.44 23.14 -4.54
C ASN A 318 -10.14 21.79 -4.74
N HIS A 319 -10.42 21.04 -3.67
CA HIS A 319 -10.88 19.64 -3.76
C HIS A 319 -12.16 19.37 -2.94
N LYS A 320 -13.00 20.39 -2.68
CA LYS A 320 -14.25 20.26 -1.91
C LYS A 320 -15.13 19.08 -2.36
N THR A 321 -15.30 18.91 -3.67
CA THR A 321 -16.10 17.82 -4.24
C THR A 321 -15.54 16.44 -3.86
N GLU A 322 -14.22 16.26 -3.90
CA GLU A 322 -13.60 14.99 -3.54
C GLU A 322 -13.66 14.73 -2.03
N ILE A 323 -13.51 15.77 -1.19
CA ILE A 323 -13.73 15.65 0.26
C ILE A 323 -15.16 15.19 0.55
N CYS A 324 -16.15 15.81 -0.11
CA CYS A 324 -17.55 15.46 0.08
C CYS A 324 -17.85 14.02 -0.38
N LYS A 325 -17.28 13.57 -1.51
CA LYS A 325 -17.35 12.16 -1.93
C LYS A 325 -16.71 11.23 -0.88
N LEU A 326 -15.55 11.57 -0.34
CA LEU A 326 -14.87 10.77 0.69
C LEU A 326 -15.67 10.66 1.98
N GLU A 327 -16.38 11.72 2.39
CA GLU A 327 -17.34 11.66 3.50
C GLU A 327 -18.47 10.65 3.22
N LYS A 328 -19.00 10.61 1.99
CA LYS A 328 -19.98 9.60 1.55
C LYS A 328 -19.41 8.18 1.46
N TYR A 329 -18.12 8.03 1.19
CA TYR A 329 -17.41 6.74 1.32
C TYR A 329 -17.11 6.36 2.78
N GLY A 330 -17.54 7.14 3.78
CA GLY A 330 -17.38 6.81 5.20
C GLY A 330 -16.10 7.35 5.85
N SER A 331 -15.36 8.25 5.20
CA SER A 331 -14.13 8.83 5.78
C SER A 331 -14.45 9.79 6.93
N TRP A 332 -14.08 9.40 8.15
CA TRP A 332 -14.20 10.28 9.32
C TRP A 332 -13.32 11.53 9.22
N ALA A 333 -12.18 11.44 8.53
CA ALA A 333 -11.28 12.59 8.34
C ALA A 333 -11.93 13.62 7.40
N ALA A 334 -12.63 13.17 6.35
CA ALA A 334 -13.40 14.06 5.48
C ALA A 334 -14.55 14.70 6.25
N LYS A 335 -15.28 13.92 7.05
CA LYS A 335 -16.35 14.41 7.92
C LYS A 335 -15.86 15.52 8.86
N GLN A 336 -14.75 15.31 9.56
CA GLN A 336 -14.16 16.32 10.45
C GLN A 336 -13.78 17.60 9.72
N LEU A 337 -13.16 17.50 8.54
CA LEU A 337 -12.80 18.67 7.73
C LEU A 337 -14.05 19.45 7.30
N MET A 338 -15.11 18.75 6.87
CA MET A 338 -16.38 19.38 6.50
C MET A 338 -17.13 20.01 7.67
N GLU A 339 -17.02 19.44 8.88
CA GLU A 339 -17.65 19.99 10.10
C GLU A 339 -16.87 21.18 10.67
N SER A 340 -15.55 21.24 10.45
CA SER A 340 -14.67 22.29 10.96
C SER A 340 -14.78 23.63 10.22
N GLU A 341 -15.24 23.60 8.98
CA GLU A 341 -15.64 24.79 8.24
C GLU A 341 -17.17 24.85 8.16
N VAL A 342 -17.75 26.04 8.20
CA VAL A 342 -19.15 26.26 7.86
C VAL A 342 -19.30 26.04 6.35
N MET A 343 -19.13 24.81 5.88
CA MET A 343 -19.34 24.34 4.51
C MET A 343 -20.85 24.21 4.23
N LEU A 344 -21.60 25.24 4.63
CA LEU A 344 -23.04 25.40 4.40
C LEU A 344 -23.33 26.28 3.18
N ASP A 345 -22.37 26.41 2.24
CA ASP A 345 -22.66 26.99 0.94
C ASP A 345 -23.23 25.92 -0.01
N ALA A 346 -24.55 25.92 -0.05
CA ALA A 346 -25.46 25.65 -1.16
C ALA A 346 -24.89 24.88 -2.38
N GLY A 347 -25.39 23.64 -2.57
CA GLY A 347 -25.54 23.05 -3.91
C GLY A 347 -24.59 21.92 -4.30
N ILE A 348 -23.62 21.53 -3.47
CA ILE A 348 -22.78 20.36 -3.76
C ILE A 348 -23.59 19.07 -3.50
N ILE A 349 -24.23 18.55 -4.55
CA ILE A 349 -24.81 17.21 -4.55
C ILE A 349 -23.69 16.21 -4.86
N CYS A 350 -23.12 15.60 -3.84
CA CYS A 350 -22.17 14.49 -4.01
C CYS A 350 -22.83 13.16 -3.67
N LYS A 351 -22.74 12.22 -4.61
CA LYS A 351 -23.06 10.82 -4.40
C LYS A 351 -21.77 10.02 -4.41
N ALA A 352 -21.66 9.04 -3.52
CA ALA A 352 -20.66 8.00 -3.66
C ALA A 352 -21.04 7.12 -4.86
N GLU A 353 -20.06 6.81 -5.70
CA GLU A 353 -20.20 5.91 -6.85
C GLU A 353 -19.10 4.84 -6.77
N PRO A 354 -19.19 3.90 -5.80
CA PRO A 354 -18.11 2.93 -5.57
C PRO A 354 -17.80 2.07 -6.80
N SER A 355 -18.79 1.81 -7.66
CA SER A 355 -18.60 1.08 -8.92
C SER A 355 -17.68 1.81 -9.88
N ASN A 356 -17.90 3.11 -10.10
CA ASN A 356 -17.01 3.95 -10.91
C ASN A 356 -15.62 4.09 -10.28
N ARG A 357 -15.57 4.20 -8.95
CA ARG A 357 -14.32 4.40 -8.20
C ARG A 357 -13.42 3.16 -8.21
N PHE A 358 -13.98 1.99 -7.90
CA PHE A 358 -13.21 0.78 -7.59
C PHE A 358 -13.40 -0.37 -8.60
N PHE A 359 -14.46 -0.33 -9.42
CA PHE A 359 -14.85 -1.43 -10.30
C PHE A 359 -14.94 -1.04 -11.78
N PHE A 360 -14.40 0.11 -12.16
CA PHE A 360 -14.46 0.66 -13.53
C PHE A 360 -15.90 0.72 -14.10
N GLY A 361 -16.87 1.02 -13.25
CA GLY A 361 -18.29 1.10 -13.61
C GLY A 361 -19.03 -0.25 -13.62
N ASP A 362 -18.41 -1.33 -13.14
CA ASP A 362 -19.08 -2.63 -12.98
C ASP A 362 -19.93 -2.64 -11.70
N ASP A 363 -21.18 -2.19 -11.84
CA ASP A 363 -22.16 -2.13 -10.74
C ASP A 363 -22.51 -3.52 -10.18
N GLU A 364 -22.47 -4.56 -11.01
CA GLU A 364 -22.90 -5.90 -10.58
C GLU A 364 -21.86 -6.54 -9.66
N VAL A 365 -20.57 -6.43 -9.99
CA VAL A 365 -19.49 -6.87 -9.10
C VAL A 365 -19.53 -6.10 -7.78
N GLN A 366 -19.76 -4.78 -7.83
CA GLN A 366 -19.82 -3.93 -6.65
C GLN A 366 -20.98 -4.33 -5.72
N LYS A 367 -22.20 -4.49 -6.27
CA LYS A 367 -23.39 -4.88 -5.49
C LYS A 367 -23.22 -6.27 -4.88
N GLU A 368 -22.69 -7.22 -5.65
CA GLU A 368 -22.49 -8.59 -5.19
C GLU A 368 -21.50 -8.64 -4.01
N LEU A 369 -20.36 -7.94 -4.11
CA LEU A 369 -19.41 -7.87 -3.00
C LEU A 369 -20.00 -7.15 -1.78
N CYS A 370 -20.78 -6.08 -1.98
CA CYS A 370 -21.47 -5.41 -0.87
C CYS A 370 -22.40 -6.38 -0.13
N LEU A 371 -23.22 -7.11 -0.87
CA LEU A 371 -24.14 -8.09 -0.30
C LEU A 371 -23.40 -9.21 0.44
N LEU A 372 -22.33 -9.75 -0.15
CA LEU A 372 -21.54 -10.83 0.45
C LEU A 372 -20.78 -10.40 1.72
N TYR A 373 -20.41 -9.12 1.81
CA TYR A 373 -19.80 -8.54 3.00
C TYR A 373 -20.81 -7.94 4.00
N GLY A 374 -22.10 -7.97 3.70
CA GLY A 374 -23.16 -7.46 4.59
C GLY A 374 -23.28 -5.94 4.64
N TYR A 375 -22.87 -5.24 3.57
CA TYR A 375 -23.08 -3.82 3.39
C TYR A 375 -24.41 -3.56 2.68
N HIS A 376 -25.23 -2.66 3.22
CA HIS A 376 -26.58 -2.33 2.74
C HIS A 376 -26.69 -0.90 2.26
#